data_AF-A0A919LCB9-F1
#
_entry.id   AF-A0A919LCB9-F1
#
_cell.length_a   1.000
_cell.length_b   1.000
_cell.length_c   1.000
_cell.angle_alpha   90.00
_cell.angle_beta   90.00
_cell.angle_gamma   90.00
#
_symmetry.space_group_name_H-M   'P 1'
#
loop_
_entity.id
_entity.type
_entity.pdbx_description
1 polymer ?
#
loop_
_entity_poly.entity_id
_entity_poly.type
_entity_poly.pdbx_seq_one_letter_code
_entity_poly.pdbx_strand_id
1 'polypeptide(L)'
;MEYINLNGQIGDLSGVLDPRRYLEHLPSPADDLPAGARGFAAARDHYDFSSKRCVKDLEIQHVRGADADDQQMEIHFRHNCCKHDEDLTIRKPDTRRLGSDQLLLRPPATRI
;
A
#
# COMPACT_ATOMS: atom_id res chain seq x y z
N MET A 1 -6.31 -4.41 18.09
CA MET A 1 -5.79 -3.51 17.05
C MET A 1 -5.10 -2.35 17.73
N GLU A 2 -3.79 -2.24 17.53
CA GLU A 2 -3.01 -1.08 17.97
C GLU A 2 -3.14 0.02 16.91
N TYR A 3 -3.37 1.26 17.35
CA TYR A 3 -3.45 2.41 16.46
C TYR A 3 -2.18 3.25 16.61
N ILE A 4 -1.55 3.56 15.48
CA ILE A 4 -0.35 4.41 15.44
C ILE A 4 -0.78 5.83 15.14
N ASN A 5 -0.41 6.76 16.02
CA ASN A 5 -0.67 8.17 15.82
C ASN A 5 0.34 8.77 14.83
N LEU A 6 -0.15 9.20 13.66
CA LEU A 6 0.63 9.79 12.58
C LEU A 6 0.71 11.32 12.64
N ASN A 7 0.26 11.95 13.71
CA ASN A 7 0.35 13.40 13.89
C ASN A 7 1.81 13.81 14.16
N GLY A 8 2.33 14.66 13.30
CA GLY A 8 3.68 15.25 13.39
C GLY A 8 3.66 16.76 13.60
N GLN A 9 4.87 17.32 13.64
CA GLN A 9 5.12 18.76 13.73
C GLN A 9 6.25 19.18 12.79
N ILE A 10 6.11 20.34 12.16
CA ILE A 10 7.15 21.00 11.36
C ILE A 10 7.24 22.46 11.84
N GLY A 11 8.29 22.78 12.60
CA GLY A 11 8.35 24.06 13.33
C GLY A 11 7.16 24.19 14.28
N ASP A 12 6.43 25.30 14.19
CA ASP A 12 5.22 25.55 15.00
C ASP A 12 3.94 24.94 14.40
N LEU A 13 4.01 24.32 13.21
CA LEU A 13 2.85 23.69 12.57
C LEU A 13 2.62 22.30 13.15
N SER A 14 1.39 22.03 13.58
CA SER A 14 0.90 20.72 14.02
C SER A 14 -0.22 20.22 13.11
N GLY A 15 -0.54 18.93 13.13
CA GLY A 15 -1.53 18.33 12.22
C GLY A 15 -0.94 17.81 10.92
N VAL A 16 0.38 17.88 10.75
CA VAL A 16 1.05 17.31 9.57
C VAL A 16 1.14 15.79 9.70
N LEU A 17 1.02 15.09 8.59
CA LEU A 17 1.20 13.63 8.58
C LEU A 17 2.69 13.30 8.73
N ASP A 18 3.04 12.42 9.65
CA ASP A 18 4.41 11.94 9.86
C ASP A 18 4.45 10.41 9.88
N PRO A 19 5.01 9.78 8.84
CA PRO A 19 5.03 8.33 8.72
C PRO A 19 6.13 7.67 9.57
N ARG A 20 7.03 8.44 10.21
CA ARG A 20 8.20 7.87 10.92
C ARG A 20 7.80 6.87 12.00
N ARG A 21 6.80 7.19 12.81
CA ARG A 21 6.29 6.27 13.84
C ARG A 21 5.71 4.98 13.26
N TYR A 22 5.02 5.08 12.12
CA TYR A 22 4.54 3.90 11.42
C TYR A 22 5.70 3.05 10.91
N LEU A 23 6.71 3.69 10.31
CA LEU A 23 7.91 3.01 9.80
C LEU A 23 8.74 2.35 10.91
N GLU A 24 8.81 2.95 12.10
CA GLU A 24 9.46 2.36 13.28
C GLU A 24 8.72 1.10 13.77
N HIS A 25 7.38 1.11 13.70
CA HIS A 25 6.56 -0.03 14.10
C HIS A 25 6.47 -1.11 13.03
N LEU A 26 6.56 -0.74 11.75
CA LEU A 26 6.33 -1.61 10.60
C LEU A 26 7.07 -2.96 10.62
N PRO A 27 8.33 -3.08 11.11
CA PRO A 27 9.00 -4.37 11.22
C PRO A 27 8.20 -5.42 12.00
N SER A 28 7.44 -5.02 13.03
CA SER A 28 6.68 -5.96 13.87
C SER A 28 5.56 -6.67 13.11
N PRO A 29 4.61 -5.99 12.42
CA PRO A 29 3.60 -6.67 11.60
C PRO A 29 4.14 -7.17 10.26
N ALA A 30 5.26 -6.63 9.76
CA ALA A 30 5.80 -7.02 8.45
C ALA A 30 6.20 -8.50 8.39
N ASP A 31 6.63 -9.09 9.52
CA ASP A 31 7.01 -10.50 9.59
C ASP A 31 5.85 -11.47 9.40
N ASP A 32 4.62 -11.03 9.66
CA ASP A 32 3.40 -11.80 9.43
C ASP A 32 2.84 -11.63 8.01
N LEU A 33 3.39 -10.69 7.23
CA LEU A 33 2.93 -10.44 5.86
C LEU A 33 3.51 -11.46 4.87
N PRO A 34 2.72 -11.87 3.86
CA PRO A 34 3.23 -12.60 2.69
C PRO A 34 4.38 -11.82 2.04
N ALA A 35 5.36 -12.53 1.44
CA ALA A 35 6.59 -11.90 0.94
C ALA A 35 6.33 -10.70 -0.01
N GLY A 36 5.34 -10.80 -0.90
CA GLY A 36 4.92 -9.70 -1.77
C GLY A 36 4.37 -8.50 -0.99
N ALA A 37 3.47 -8.74 -0.04
CA ALA A 37 2.94 -7.70 0.85
C ALA A 37 4.05 -7.04 1.67
N ARG A 38 4.96 -7.83 2.23
CA ARG A 38 6.08 -7.35 3.04
C ARG A 38 6.97 -6.41 2.25
N GLY A 39 7.40 -6.80 1.06
CA GLY A 39 8.27 -5.98 0.21
C GLY A 39 7.62 -4.65 -0.16
N PHE A 40 6.33 -4.66 -0.45
CA PHE A 40 5.58 -3.44 -0.77
C PHE A 40 5.36 -2.55 0.46
N ALA A 41 4.93 -3.13 1.59
CA ALA A 41 4.73 -2.39 2.83
C ALA A 41 6.04 -1.78 3.34
N ALA A 42 7.18 -2.46 3.18
CA ALA A 42 8.49 -1.99 3.62
C ALA A 42 9.18 -1.01 2.64
N ALA A 43 8.60 -0.73 1.48
CA ALA A 43 9.21 0.16 0.50
C ALA A 43 9.18 1.62 1.00
N ARG A 44 10.37 2.15 1.34
CA ARG A 44 10.53 3.51 1.90
C ARG A 44 9.91 4.59 1.02
N ASP A 45 10.02 4.45 -0.29
CA ASP A 45 9.47 5.39 -1.28
C ASP A 45 7.95 5.58 -1.19
N HIS A 46 7.21 4.65 -0.57
CA HIS A 46 5.76 4.77 -0.36
C HIS A 46 5.41 5.79 0.73
N TYR A 47 6.34 6.09 1.62
CA TYR A 47 6.16 6.97 2.78
C TYR A 47 6.89 8.31 2.62
N ASP A 48 7.67 8.49 1.56
CA ASP A 48 8.27 9.77 1.21
C ASP A 48 7.26 10.59 0.39
N PHE A 49 6.76 11.70 0.96
CA PHE A 49 5.77 12.55 0.28
C PHE A 49 6.30 13.30 -0.94
N SER A 50 7.62 13.30 -1.17
CA SER A 50 8.23 13.82 -2.39
C SER A 50 8.42 12.77 -3.47
N SER A 51 8.27 11.49 -3.12
CA SER A 51 8.45 10.37 -4.04
C SER A 51 7.26 10.22 -4.98
N LYS A 52 7.55 9.88 -6.24
CA LYS A 52 6.55 9.49 -7.25
C LYS A 52 5.83 8.19 -6.94
N ARG A 53 6.39 7.38 -6.03
CA ARG A 53 5.81 6.12 -5.56
C ARG A 53 5.08 6.26 -4.22
N CYS A 54 4.93 7.48 -3.70
CA CYS A 54 4.16 7.71 -2.49
C CYS A 54 2.74 7.15 -2.64
N VAL A 55 2.23 6.49 -1.60
CA VAL A 55 0.86 5.94 -1.63
C VAL A 55 -0.18 6.91 -1.05
N LYS A 56 0.28 8.05 -0.51
CA LYS A 56 -0.59 9.14 -0.08
C LYS A 56 -1.23 9.79 -1.31
N ASP A 57 -2.50 10.20 -1.21
CA ASP A 57 -3.24 10.85 -2.29
C ASP A 57 -3.60 9.92 -3.48
N LEU A 58 -3.49 8.59 -3.29
CA LEU A 58 -4.11 7.62 -4.19
C LEU A 58 -5.63 7.53 -3.91
N GLU A 59 -6.44 7.45 -4.97
CA GLU A 59 -7.90 7.43 -4.86
C GLU A 59 -8.44 6.04 -5.19
N ILE A 60 -9.33 5.49 -4.36
CA ILE A 60 -10.00 4.22 -4.66
C ILE A 60 -10.88 4.42 -5.90
N GLN A 61 -10.60 3.68 -6.97
CA GLN A 61 -11.40 3.70 -8.19
C GLN A 61 -12.45 2.59 -8.18
N HIS A 62 -12.06 1.38 -7.78
CA HIS A 62 -12.98 0.25 -7.66
C HIS A 62 -12.43 -0.86 -6.76
N VAL A 63 -13.35 -1.67 -6.24
CA VAL A 63 -13.09 -2.90 -5.49
C VAL A 63 -13.87 -4.02 -6.16
N ARG A 64 -13.21 -5.14 -6.47
CA ARG A 64 -13.81 -6.35 -7.06
C ARG A 64 -13.57 -7.56 -6.17
N GLY A 65 -14.49 -8.52 -6.22
CA GLY A 65 -14.40 -9.77 -5.46
C GLY A 65 -14.49 -9.58 -3.95
N ALA A 66 -15.36 -8.67 -3.51
CA ALA A 66 -15.67 -8.46 -2.09
C ALA A 66 -16.78 -9.39 -1.57
N ASP A 67 -17.32 -10.27 -2.43
CA ASP A 67 -18.33 -11.26 -2.04
C ASP A 67 -17.69 -12.44 -1.31
N ALA A 68 -18.41 -13.02 -0.35
CA ALA A 68 -17.87 -14.05 0.56
C ALA A 68 -17.40 -15.34 -0.15
N ASP A 69 -17.85 -15.58 -1.38
CA ASP A 69 -17.46 -16.73 -2.20
C ASP A 69 -16.27 -16.44 -3.12
N ASP A 70 -15.96 -15.15 -3.36
CA ASP A 70 -14.94 -14.72 -4.30
C ASP A 70 -13.57 -14.70 -3.61
N GLN A 71 -12.74 -15.69 -3.93
CA GLN A 71 -11.44 -15.88 -3.27
C GLN A 71 -10.34 -14.95 -3.81
N GLN A 72 -10.67 -14.18 -4.84
CA GLN A 72 -9.81 -13.18 -5.48
C GLN A 72 -10.37 -11.79 -5.20
N MET A 73 -9.64 -11.01 -4.41
CA MET A 73 -9.97 -9.61 -4.15
C MET A 73 -9.03 -8.72 -4.95
N GLU A 74 -9.57 -7.72 -5.65
CA GLU A 74 -8.82 -6.69 -6.36
C GLU A 74 -9.26 -5.31 -5.88
N ILE A 75 -8.29 -4.47 -5.50
CA ILE A 75 -8.51 -3.05 -5.23
C ILE A 75 -7.67 -2.25 -6.22
N HIS A 76 -8.31 -1.34 -6.94
CA HIS A 76 -7.65 -0.44 -7.85
C HIS A 76 -7.65 0.98 -7.31
N PHE A 77 -6.46 1.58 -7.26
CA PHE A 77 -6.24 2.94 -6.85
C PHE A 77 -5.75 3.76 -8.04
N ARG A 78 -6.47 4.84 -8.34
CA ARG A 78 -6.06 5.83 -9.33
C ARG A 78 -5.05 6.78 -8.71
N HIS A 79 -4.05 7.11 -9.51
CA HIS A 79 -3.01 8.06 -9.14
C HIS A 79 -3.46 9.51 -9.31
N ASN A 80 -2.96 10.39 -8.43
CA ASN A 80 -3.01 11.83 -8.66
C ASN A 80 -1.94 12.24 -9.67
N CYS A 81 -2.36 12.59 -10.90
CA CYS A 81 -1.48 12.92 -12.03
C CYS A 81 -0.48 14.06 -11.76
N CYS A 82 -0.74 14.94 -10.80
CA CYS A 82 0.20 16.00 -10.43
C CYS A 82 1.38 15.47 -9.60
N LYS A 83 1.23 14.32 -8.92
CA LYS A 83 2.19 13.81 -7.94
C LYS A 83 2.76 12.44 -8.27
N HIS A 84 2.00 11.60 -8.94
CA HIS A 84 2.33 10.21 -9.20
C HIS A 84 2.26 9.98 -10.71
N ASP A 85 3.02 8.99 -11.18
CA ASP A 85 3.09 8.68 -12.61
C ASP A 85 2.21 7.47 -12.97
N GLU A 86 1.64 6.79 -11.96
CA GLU A 86 1.16 5.42 -12.12
C GLU A 86 0.08 4.99 -11.11
N ASP A 87 -0.91 4.24 -11.58
CA ASP A 87 -1.97 3.63 -10.75
C ASP A 87 -1.44 2.45 -9.91
N LEU A 88 -2.13 2.11 -8.83
CA LEU A 88 -1.79 0.96 -7.98
C LEU A 88 -2.92 -0.08 -7.99
N THR A 89 -2.57 -1.35 -8.19
CA THR A 89 -3.51 -2.47 -8.05
C THR A 89 -3.01 -3.44 -6.98
N ILE A 90 -3.85 -3.69 -5.97
CA ILE A 90 -3.61 -4.71 -4.95
C ILE A 90 -4.50 -5.91 -5.25
N ARG A 91 -3.89 -7.11 -5.34
CA ARG A 91 -4.60 -8.36 -5.63
C ARG A 91 -4.26 -9.43 -4.62
N LYS A 92 -5.29 -10.03 -4.04
CA LYS A 92 -5.15 -11.29 -3.28
C LYS A 92 -5.20 -12.47 -4.27
N PRO A 93 -4.18 -13.34 -4.32
CA PRO A 93 -4.19 -14.52 -5.18
C PRO A 93 -5.25 -15.53 -4.71
N ASP A 94 -5.69 -16.36 -5.67
CA ASP A 94 -6.55 -17.50 -5.39
C ASP A 94 -5.77 -18.54 -4.57
N THR A 95 -6.27 -18.83 -3.36
CA THR A 95 -5.64 -19.74 -2.41
C THR A 95 -5.98 -21.22 -2.68
N ARG A 96 -6.82 -21.58 -3.66
CA ARG A 96 -7.18 -22.98 -4.00
C ARG A 96 -6.26 -23.65 -5.03
N ARG A 97 -5.36 -22.93 -5.70
CA ARG A 97 -4.49 -23.50 -6.77
C ARG A 97 -2.99 -23.46 -6.52
N LEU A 98 -2.52 -22.91 -5.40
CA LEU A 98 -1.09 -22.83 -5.10
C LEU A 98 -0.81 -23.24 -3.66
N GLY A 99 -0.08 -24.35 -3.48
CA GLY A 99 0.95 -24.34 -2.45
C GLY A 99 1.91 -23.19 -2.80
N SER A 100 2.23 -22.35 -1.82
CA SER A 100 2.96 -21.07 -1.90
C SER A 100 2.11 -19.81 -2.14
N ASP A 101 1.95 -19.08 -1.03
CA ASP A 101 1.31 -17.80 -0.81
C ASP A 101 2.08 -16.69 -1.54
N GLN A 102 1.51 -16.14 -2.62
CA GLN A 102 2.17 -15.11 -3.44
C GLN A 102 1.20 -13.96 -3.75
N LEU A 103 1.18 -12.95 -2.88
CA LEU A 103 0.51 -11.68 -3.16
C LEU A 103 1.14 -11.04 -4.40
N LEU A 104 0.40 -10.97 -5.50
CA LEU A 104 0.90 -10.49 -6.78
C LEU A 104 0.65 -8.99 -6.88
N LEU A 105 1.55 -8.21 -6.30
CA LEU A 105 1.61 -6.77 -6.48
C LEU A 105 2.33 -6.50 -7.79
N ARG A 106 1.57 -6.22 -8.85
CA ARG A 106 2.19 -5.75 -10.09
C ARG A 106 2.60 -4.30 -9.86
N PRO A 107 3.89 -3.94 -10.01
CA PRO A 107 4.21 -2.56 -10.29
C PRO A 107 3.48 -2.19 -11.59
N PRO A 108 3.06 -0.93 -11.70
CA PRO A 108 2.22 -0.50 -12.80
C PRO A 108 2.88 -0.74 -14.14
N ALA A 109 2.03 -1.16 -15.07
CA ALA A 109 2.46 -1.43 -16.42
C ALA A 109 2.90 -0.11 -17.06
N THR A 110 4.19 0.01 -17.35
CA THR A 110 4.69 0.96 -18.35
C THR A 110 3.96 0.64 -19.65
N ARG A 111 3.01 1.49 -20.05
CA ARG A 111 2.51 1.50 -21.43
C ARG A 111 3.57 2.19 -22.28
N ILE A 112 4.14 1.41 -23.19
CA ILE A 112 4.95 1.86 -24.34
C ILE A 112 4.02 2.53 -25.36
#